data_AF-A0A3B0SGA7-F1
#
_entry.id   AF-A0A3B0SGA7-F1
#
_cell.length_a   1.000
_cell.length_b   1.000
_cell.length_c   1.000
_cell.angle_alpha   90.00
_cell.angle_beta   90.00
_cell.angle_gamma   90.00
#
_symmetry.space_group_name_H-M   'P 1'
#
loop_
_entity.id
_entity.type
_entity.pdbx_description
1 polymer ?
#
loop_
_entity_poly.entity_id
_entity_poly.type
_entity_poly.pdbx_seq_one_letter_code
_entity_poly.pdbx_strand_id
1 'polypeptide(L)'
;MTPVSAPSANEADDLKLADELNWEAVTGEALVAFEQNRLSEAVLLWRMAAKSATGFAAGDPRLAATANNLGCAHLLDEHTEAAAKEFNAAGQAWAATRTWVKAMAVPQTARSSLFHLRLELKHRDAFAGHLRTRFEHLVDGGEAATLICQATLAFAELDFHKSGALFDRARTQRRRALNADVPEIRQIQNMCRLIAKALGEAPKSDEGLGVNPGTKTWPQVALESWRDDRPHEMNDARRVLAAVYLSAMILPE
;
A
#
# COMPACT_ATOMS: atom_id res chain seq x y z
N MET A 1 6.32 42.26 -18.73
CA MET A 1 6.37 40.87 -18.21
C MET A 1 7.81 40.55 -17.89
N THR A 2 8.18 40.59 -16.61
CA THR A 2 9.50 40.16 -16.15
C THR A 2 9.58 38.63 -16.23
N PRO A 3 10.64 38.05 -16.80
CA PRO A 3 10.81 36.59 -16.83
C PRO A 3 10.96 36.06 -15.41
N VAL A 4 10.15 35.06 -15.04
CA VAL A 4 10.31 34.31 -13.79
C VAL A 4 11.58 33.48 -13.94
N SER A 5 12.61 33.79 -13.16
CA SER A 5 13.85 33.01 -13.11
C SER A 5 13.55 31.59 -12.63
N ALA A 6 14.19 30.60 -13.26
CA ALA A 6 14.10 29.21 -12.84
C ALA A 6 14.66 29.04 -11.41
N PRO A 7 14.08 28.14 -10.61
CA PRO A 7 14.55 27.87 -9.25
C PRO A 7 15.99 27.36 -9.25
N SER A 8 16.74 27.73 -8.22
CA SER A 8 18.06 27.17 -7.94
C SER A 8 17.99 25.68 -7.59
N ALA A 9 19.11 24.96 -7.67
CA ALA A 9 19.15 23.52 -7.38
C ALA A 9 18.63 23.17 -5.97
N ASN A 10 18.94 24.00 -4.97
CA ASN A 10 18.46 23.80 -3.60
C ASN A 10 16.93 24.02 -3.50
N GLU A 11 16.39 25.04 -4.18
CA GLU A 11 14.95 25.28 -4.20
C GLU A 11 14.18 24.15 -4.90
N ALA A 12 14.76 23.54 -5.93
CA ALA A 12 14.15 22.39 -6.61
C ALA A 12 14.10 21.13 -5.72
N ASP A 13 15.16 20.87 -4.95
CA ASP A 13 15.20 19.76 -4.00
C ASP A 13 14.23 19.98 -2.82
N ASP A 14 14.12 21.22 -2.32
CA ASP A 14 13.17 21.59 -1.27
C ASP A 14 11.71 21.42 -1.73
N LEU A 15 11.39 21.86 -2.96
CA LEU A 15 10.06 21.68 -3.56
C LEU A 15 9.71 20.20 -3.72
N LYS A 16 10.66 19.39 -4.18
CA LYS A 16 10.46 17.94 -4.30
C LYS A 16 10.20 17.31 -2.94
N LEU A 17 10.97 17.66 -1.92
CA LEU A 17 10.74 17.17 -0.56
C LEU A 17 9.37 17.59 -0.01
N ALA A 18 8.95 18.83 -0.30
CA ALA A 18 7.63 19.32 0.08
C ALA A 18 6.51 18.50 -0.59
N ASP A 19 6.61 18.18 -1.88
CA ASP A 19 5.65 17.33 -2.58
C ASP A 19 5.60 15.91 -2.00
N GLU A 20 6.76 15.34 -1.67
CA GLU A 20 6.86 14.02 -1.06
C GLU A 20 6.19 13.95 0.32
N LEU A 21 6.39 14.97 1.15
CA LEU A 21 5.75 15.08 2.47
C LEU A 21 4.26 15.40 2.36
N ASN A 22 3.87 16.25 1.41
CA ASN A 22 2.47 16.58 1.16
C ASN A 22 1.68 15.36 0.71
N TRP A 23 2.22 14.56 -0.22
CA TRP A 23 1.59 13.31 -0.66
C TRP A 23 1.29 12.38 0.52
N GLU A 24 2.26 12.20 1.41
CA GLU A 24 2.12 11.32 2.57
C GLU A 24 1.06 11.84 3.54
N ALA A 25 1.10 13.14 3.86
CA ALA A 25 0.14 13.76 4.77
C ALA A 25 -1.29 13.65 4.23
N VAL A 26 -1.51 14.05 2.97
CA VAL A 26 -2.83 14.03 2.32
C VAL A 26 -3.36 12.60 2.18
N THR A 27 -2.51 11.63 1.83
CA THR A 27 -2.93 10.22 1.74
C THR A 27 -3.30 9.65 3.11
N GLY A 28 -2.54 10.00 4.15
CA GLY A 28 -2.86 9.63 5.53
C GLY A 28 -4.18 10.22 6.02
N GLU A 29 -4.45 11.49 5.72
CA GLU A 29 -5.72 12.15 6.02
C GLU A 29 -6.88 11.53 5.25
N ALA A 30 -6.68 11.16 3.99
CA ALA A 30 -7.69 10.46 3.20
C ALA A 30 -8.09 9.13 3.84
N LEU A 31 -7.10 8.39 4.37
CA LEU A 31 -7.34 7.13 5.04
C LEU A 31 -8.09 7.31 6.39
N VAL A 32 -7.80 8.39 7.12
CA VAL A 32 -8.58 8.79 8.31
C VAL A 32 -10.02 9.16 7.94
N ALA A 33 -10.22 9.93 6.87
CA ALA A 33 -11.56 10.28 6.39
C ALA A 33 -12.35 9.03 5.98
N PHE A 34 -11.69 8.10 5.27
CA PHE A 34 -12.28 6.83 4.88
C PHE A 34 -12.70 5.98 6.09
N GLU A 35 -11.82 5.85 7.09
CA GLU A 35 -12.09 5.13 8.34
C GLU A 35 -13.30 5.70 9.09
N GLN A 36 -13.49 7.01 9.06
CA GLN A 36 -14.60 7.71 9.69
C GLN A 36 -15.86 7.78 8.80
N ASN A 37 -15.89 7.00 7.71
CA ASN A 37 -16.98 6.98 6.73
C ASN A 37 -17.27 8.35 6.06
N ARG A 38 -16.28 9.24 6.02
CA ARG A 38 -16.32 10.53 5.30
C ARG A 38 -15.85 10.32 3.85
N LEU A 39 -16.60 9.50 3.10
CA LEU A 39 -16.17 8.96 1.80
C LEU A 39 -15.88 10.04 0.76
N SER A 40 -16.74 11.06 0.64
CA SER A 40 -16.53 12.15 -0.33
C SER A 40 -15.25 12.95 -0.07
N GLU A 41 -14.86 13.08 1.21
CA GLU A 41 -13.62 13.74 1.60
C GLU A 41 -12.41 12.86 1.30
N ALA A 42 -12.48 11.57 1.58
CA ALA A 42 -11.44 10.61 1.21
C ALA A 42 -11.16 10.62 -0.31
N VAL A 43 -12.23 10.63 -1.13
CA VAL A 43 -12.15 10.75 -2.59
C VAL A 43 -11.43 12.03 -3.02
N LEU A 44 -11.79 13.18 -2.43
CA LEU A 44 -11.14 14.46 -2.73
C LEU A 44 -9.66 14.44 -2.38
N LEU A 45 -9.31 13.94 -1.19
CA LEU A 45 -7.94 13.88 -0.71
C LEU A 45 -7.08 12.92 -1.55
N TRP A 46 -7.58 11.76 -1.94
CA TRP A 46 -6.85 10.87 -2.86
C TRP A 46 -6.58 11.50 -4.22
N ARG A 47 -7.54 12.26 -4.76
CA ARG A 47 -7.33 13.05 -6.00
C ARG A 47 -6.29 14.16 -5.81
N MET A 48 -6.25 14.80 -4.64
CA MET A 48 -5.25 15.81 -4.32
C MET A 48 -3.85 15.18 -4.19
N ALA A 49 -3.72 14.07 -3.47
CA ALA A 49 -2.46 13.34 -3.35
C ALA A 49 -1.91 12.93 -4.72
N ALA A 50 -2.77 12.49 -5.63
CA ALA A 50 -2.37 12.13 -6.99
C ALA A 50 -1.70 13.27 -7.77
N LYS A 51 -2.08 14.53 -7.52
CA LYS A 51 -1.42 15.69 -8.14
C LYS A 51 0.03 15.85 -7.66
N SER A 52 0.28 15.65 -6.37
CA SER A 52 1.64 15.67 -5.79
C SER A 52 2.51 14.51 -6.26
N ALA A 53 1.90 13.38 -6.66
CA ALA A 53 2.63 12.22 -7.15
C ALA A 53 3.18 12.36 -8.59
N THR A 54 2.77 13.40 -9.33
CA THR A 54 3.16 13.58 -10.75
C THR A 54 4.66 13.71 -10.99
N GLY A 55 5.42 14.19 -9.99
CA GLY A 55 6.88 14.34 -10.04
C GLY A 55 7.66 13.12 -9.55
N PHE A 56 7.01 12.04 -9.13
CA PHE A 56 7.71 10.89 -8.58
C PHE A 56 8.44 10.08 -9.67
N ALA A 57 9.56 9.47 -9.28
CA ALA A 57 10.37 8.68 -10.18
C ALA A 57 9.63 7.41 -10.63
N ALA A 58 9.91 6.94 -11.84
CA ALA A 58 9.37 5.66 -12.31
C ALA A 58 9.78 4.52 -11.37
N GLY A 59 8.81 3.68 -11.01
CA GLY A 59 9.00 2.59 -10.05
C GLY A 59 8.97 3.03 -8.58
N ASP A 60 8.76 4.31 -8.27
CA ASP A 60 8.51 4.73 -6.89
C ASP A 60 7.24 4.04 -6.35
N PRO A 61 7.30 3.36 -5.19
CA PRO A 61 6.16 2.63 -4.62
C PRO A 61 4.92 3.51 -4.42
N ARG A 62 5.09 4.82 -4.18
CA ARG A 62 3.98 5.75 -3.96
C ARG A 62 3.15 5.98 -5.22
N LEU A 63 3.70 5.78 -6.42
CA LEU A 63 2.91 5.79 -7.66
C LEU A 63 1.90 4.64 -7.70
N ALA A 64 2.30 3.46 -7.22
CA ALA A 64 1.40 2.30 -7.16
C ALA A 64 0.26 2.51 -6.15
N ALA A 65 0.60 3.01 -4.95
CA ALA A 65 -0.39 3.39 -3.94
C ALA A 65 -1.33 4.50 -4.44
N THR A 66 -0.79 5.50 -5.14
CA THR A 66 -1.59 6.59 -5.74
C THR A 66 -2.62 6.06 -6.74
N ALA A 67 -2.18 5.24 -7.71
CA ALA A 67 -3.08 4.65 -8.69
C ALA A 67 -4.12 3.74 -8.02
N ASN A 68 -3.73 2.97 -7.00
CA ASN A 68 -4.67 2.18 -6.21
C ASN A 68 -5.75 3.04 -5.55
N ASN A 69 -5.34 4.14 -4.92
CA ASN A 69 -6.23 5.03 -4.19
C ASN A 69 -7.14 5.83 -5.15
N LEU A 70 -6.65 6.19 -6.34
CA LEU A 70 -7.49 6.73 -7.41
C LEU A 70 -8.51 5.70 -7.92
N GLY A 71 -8.12 4.43 -8.05
CA GLY A 71 -9.05 3.35 -8.37
C GLY A 71 -10.16 3.23 -7.32
N CYS A 72 -9.80 3.33 -6.04
CA CYS A 72 -10.78 3.37 -4.94
C CYS A 72 -11.69 4.60 -5.04
N ALA A 73 -11.14 5.78 -5.34
CA ALA A 73 -11.90 6.99 -5.54
C ALA A 73 -12.92 6.85 -6.69
N HIS A 74 -12.51 6.27 -7.81
CA HIS A 74 -13.40 6.01 -8.94
C HIS A 74 -14.49 4.99 -8.59
N LEU A 75 -14.15 3.94 -7.84
CA LEU A 75 -15.10 2.92 -7.43
C LEU A 75 -16.18 3.49 -6.49
N LEU A 76 -15.79 4.35 -5.54
CA LEU A 76 -16.73 5.04 -4.64
C LEU A 76 -17.66 6.02 -5.37
N ASP A 77 -17.20 6.60 -6.48
CA ASP A 77 -18.01 7.44 -7.38
C ASP A 77 -18.73 6.60 -8.47
N GLU A 78 -18.79 5.27 -8.35
CA GLU A 78 -19.45 4.34 -9.28
C GLU A 78 -18.89 4.32 -10.71
N HIS A 79 -17.67 4.81 -10.92
CA HIS A 79 -16.99 4.80 -12.22
C HIS A 79 -16.12 3.54 -12.40
N THR A 80 -16.75 2.38 -12.58
CA THR A 80 -16.10 1.06 -12.60
C THR A 80 -15.01 0.90 -13.66
N GLU A 81 -15.21 1.40 -14.88
CA GLU A 81 -14.20 1.33 -15.95
C GLU A 81 -12.94 2.13 -15.61
N ALA A 82 -13.12 3.34 -15.06
CA ALA A 82 -12.02 4.17 -14.61
C ALA A 82 -11.29 3.52 -13.43
N ALA A 83 -12.03 2.94 -12.48
CA ALA A 83 -11.47 2.18 -11.37
C ALA A 83 -10.61 1.01 -11.87
N ALA A 84 -11.11 0.22 -12.83
CA ALA A 84 -10.38 -0.90 -13.42
C ALA A 84 -9.06 -0.46 -14.06
N LYS A 85 -9.08 0.67 -14.79
CA LYS A 85 -7.88 1.24 -15.42
C LYS A 85 -6.83 1.62 -14.37
N GLU A 86 -7.24 2.32 -13.32
CA GLU A 86 -6.33 2.74 -12.25
C GLU A 86 -5.78 1.55 -11.44
N PHE A 87 -6.59 0.53 -11.15
CA PHE A 87 -6.09 -0.69 -10.50
C PHE A 87 -5.10 -1.46 -11.38
N ASN A 88 -5.31 -1.51 -12.70
CA ASN A 88 -4.34 -2.10 -13.61
C ASN A 88 -3.02 -1.30 -13.63
N ALA A 89 -3.10 0.03 -13.63
CA ALA A 89 -1.92 0.89 -13.52
C ALA A 89 -1.18 0.68 -12.19
N ALA A 90 -1.92 0.53 -11.07
CA ALA A 90 -1.35 0.20 -9.76
C ALA A 90 -0.62 -1.14 -9.78
N GLY A 91 -1.20 -2.18 -10.38
CA GLY A 91 -0.53 -3.49 -10.54
C GLY A 91 0.78 -3.40 -11.33
N GLN A 92 0.80 -2.64 -12.42
CA GLN A 92 2.02 -2.39 -13.21
C GLN A 92 3.06 -1.62 -12.40
N ALA A 93 2.64 -0.60 -11.65
CA ALA A 93 3.53 0.19 -10.80
C ALA A 93 4.10 -0.65 -9.63
N TRP A 94 3.33 -1.56 -9.02
CA TRP A 94 3.84 -2.52 -8.04
C TRP A 94 4.87 -3.49 -8.64
N ALA A 95 4.70 -3.90 -9.89
CA ALA A 95 5.70 -4.70 -10.59
C ALA A 95 7.01 -3.91 -10.79
N ALA A 96 6.94 -2.65 -11.22
CA ALA A 96 8.10 -1.76 -11.35
C ALA A 96 8.77 -1.48 -9.99
N THR A 97 7.99 -1.36 -8.93
CA THR A 97 8.46 -1.14 -7.56
C THR A 97 9.40 -2.24 -7.07
N ARG A 98 9.18 -3.50 -7.47
CA ARG A 98 10.09 -4.61 -7.11
C ARG A 98 11.50 -4.41 -7.67
N THR A 99 11.62 -3.86 -8.87
CA THR A 99 12.92 -3.50 -9.44
C THR A 99 13.54 -2.34 -8.68
N TRP A 100 12.73 -1.34 -8.30
CA TRP A 100 13.17 -0.20 -7.51
C TRP A 100 13.70 -0.62 -6.12
N VAL A 101 13.00 -1.52 -5.41
CA VAL A 101 13.42 -2.04 -4.08
C VAL A 101 14.77 -2.74 -4.14
N LYS A 102 15.10 -3.41 -5.25
CA LYS A 102 16.43 -4.03 -5.42
C LYS A 102 17.56 -3.00 -5.49
N ALA A 103 17.26 -1.81 -6.00
CA ALA A 103 18.21 -0.70 -6.14
C ALA A 103 18.18 0.28 -4.96
N MET A 104 17.16 0.23 -4.10
CA MET A 104 16.95 1.22 -3.05
C MET A 104 18.14 1.35 -2.10
N ALA A 105 18.34 2.56 -1.60
CA ALA A 105 19.26 2.83 -0.51
C ALA A 105 18.67 2.30 0.79
N VAL A 106 19.41 1.42 1.47
CA VAL A 106 19.01 0.89 2.76
C VAL A 106 19.64 1.75 3.85
N PRO A 107 18.85 2.41 4.72
CA PRO A 107 19.39 3.25 5.77
C PRO A 107 20.20 2.41 6.76
N GLN A 108 21.38 2.90 7.12
CA GLN A 108 22.13 2.33 8.25
C GLN A 108 21.50 2.80 9.54
N THR A 109 21.05 1.88 10.38
CA THR A 109 20.44 2.25 11.65
C THR A 109 21.51 2.12 12.72
N ALA A 110 21.95 3.24 13.31
CA ALA A 110 22.90 3.20 14.41
C ALA A 110 22.24 2.53 15.63
N ARG A 111 22.52 1.24 15.85
CA ARG A 111 22.02 0.50 17.01
C ARG A 111 22.90 0.73 18.24
N SER A 112 22.29 0.60 19.42
CA SER A 112 22.79 1.00 20.74
C SER A 112 24.06 0.29 21.24
N SER A 113 24.74 -0.53 20.44
CA SER A 113 26.06 -1.06 20.81
C SER A 113 27.08 -0.97 19.67
N LEU A 114 28.30 -0.53 20.02
CA LEU A 114 29.46 -0.53 19.11
C LEU A 114 29.75 -1.91 18.51
N PHE A 115 29.40 -2.99 19.22
CA PHE A 115 29.52 -4.35 18.73
C PHE A 115 28.58 -4.61 17.53
N HIS A 116 27.30 -4.27 17.66
CA HIS A 116 26.33 -4.41 16.56
C HIS A 116 26.70 -3.52 15.38
N LEU A 117 27.15 -2.29 15.65
CA LEU A 117 27.62 -1.40 14.59
C LEU A 117 28.80 -2.00 13.80
N ARG A 118 29.81 -2.55 14.50
CA ARG A 118 30.95 -3.19 13.84
C ARG A 118 30.55 -4.43 13.05
N LEU A 119 29.62 -5.24 13.58
CA LEU A 119 29.11 -6.41 12.88
C LEU A 119 28.33 -6.02 11.62
N GLU A 120 27.50 -4.99 11.70
CA GLU A 120 26.74 -4.45 10.58
C GLU A 120 27.65 -3.88 9.50
N LEU A 121 28.69 -3.13 9.88
CA LEU A 121 29.71 -2.64 8.95
C LEU A 121 30.45 -3.78 8.26
N LYS A 122 30.80 -4.85 8.99
CA LYS A 122 31.50 -6.03 8.44
C LYS A 122 30.63 -6.80 7.44
N HIS A 123 29.31 -6.84 7.63
CA HIS A 123 28.37 -7.62 6.82
C HIS A 123 27.34 -6.75 6.10
N ARG A 124 27.72 -5.52 5.73
CA ARG A 124 26.82 -4.49 5.21
C ARG A 124 25.93 -4.98 4.08
N ASP A 125 26.50 -5.67 3.10
CA ASP A 125 25.77 -6.13 1.93
C ASP A 125 24.74 -7.23 2.27
N ALA A 126 25.06 -8.09 3.23
CA ALA A 126 24.14 -9.12 3.70
C ALA A 126 22.95 -8.50 4.46
N PHE A 127 23.21 -7.51 5.32
CA PHE A 127 22.16 -6.77 6.02
C PHE A 127 21.28 -5.99 5.04
N ALA A 128 21.88 -5.28 4.09
CA ALA A 128 21.14 -4.57 3.05
C ALA A 128 20.31 -5.53 2.19
N GLY A 129 20.86 -6.68 1.80
CA GLY A 129 20.15 -7.72 1.08
C GLY A 129 18.93 -8.23 1.86
N HIS A 130 19.10 -8.55 3.14
CA HIS A 130 18.00 -9.00 4.00
C HIS A 130 16.89 -7.95 4.13
N LEU A 131 17.26 -6.68 4.31
CA LEU A 131 16.28 -5.58 4.38
C LEU A 131 15.53 -5.38 3.07
N ARG A 132 16.21 -5.47 1.92
CA ARG A 132 15.53 -5.43 0.61
C ARG A 132 14.55 -6.58 0.44
N THR A 133 14.92 -7.81 0.82
CA THR A 133 13.97 -8.94 0.80
C THR A 133 12.75 -8.69 1.70
N ARG A 134 12.94 -8.05 2.86
CA ARG A 134 11.81 -7.65 3.71
C ARG A 134 10.92 -6.61 3.01
N PHE A 135 11.49 -5.61 2.35
CA PHE A 135 10.73 -4.62 1.58
C PHE A 135 10.04 -5.23 0.35
N GLU A 136 10.64 -6.23 -0.32
CA GLU A 136 9.97 -6.98 -1.39
C GLU A 136 8.71 -7.69 -0.87
N HIS A 137 8.76 -8.30 0.32
CA HIS A 137 7.56 -8.87 0.95
C HIS A 137 6.51 -7.81 1.30
N LEU A 138 6.94 -6.61 1.75
CA LEU A 138 6.01 -5.51 2.01
C LEU A 138 5.33 -5.02 0.72
N VAL A 139 6.08 -4.95 -0.39
CA VAL A 139 5.52 -4.63 -1.71
C VAL A 139 4.48 -5.65 -2.15
N ASP A 140 4.67 -6.94 -1.86
CA ASP A 140 3.63 -7.95 -2.08
C ASP A 140 2.35 -7.63 -1.27
N GLY A 141 2.49 -7.10 -0.05
CA GLY A 141 1.36 -6.62 0.75
C GLY A 141 0.65 -5.40 0.14
N GLY A 142 1.42 -4.46 -0.41
CA GLY A 142 0.87 -3.32 -1.17
C GLY A 142 0.10 -3.77 -2.42
N GLU A 143 0.68 -4.68 -3.23
CA GLU A 143 -0.01 -5.27 -4.39
C GLU A 143 -1.29 -5.99 -3.96
N ALA A 144 -1.27 -6.71 -2.84
CA ALA A 144 -2.44 -7.39 -2.32
C ALA A 144 -3.60 -6.42 -2.00
N ALA A 145 -3.30 -5.18 -1.58
CA ALA A 145 -4.32 -4.13 -1.42
C ALA A 145 -5.06 -3.87 -2.74
N THR A 146 -4.31 -3.74 -3.83
CA THR A 146 -4.85 -3.55 -5.18
C THR A 146 -5.63 -4.77 -5.65
N LEU A 147 -5.12 -5.99 -5.39
CA LEU A 147 -5.85 -7.22 -5.74
C LEU A 147 -7.18 -7.32 -5.00
N ILE A 148 -7.25 -6.89 -3.74
CA ILE A 148 -8.52 -6.83 -2.98
C ILE A 148 -9.51 -5.90 -3.66
N CYS A 149 -9.09 -4.69 -4.03
CA CYS A 149 -9.97 -3.75 -4.72
C CYS A 149 -10.43 -4.27 -6.10
N GLN A 150 -9.54 -4.92 -6.86
CA GLN A 150 -9.91 -5.58 -8.12
C GLN A 150 -10.87 -6.75 -7.90
N ALA A 151 -10.71 -7.52 -6.82
CA ALA A 151 -11.59 -8.62 -6.47
C ALA A 151 -12.98 -8.11 -6.08
N THR A 152 -13.05 -6.99 -5.36
CA THR A 152 -14.29 -6.30 -5.01
C THR A 152 -15.01 -5.77 -6.24
N LEU A 153 -14.28 -5.16 -7.18
CA LEU A 153 -14.85 -4.73 -8.46
C LEU A 153 -15.41 -5.93 -9.26
N ALA A 154 -14.64 -7.01 -9.39
CA ALA A 154 -15.09 -8.23 -10.07
C ALA A 154 -16.31 -8.87 -9.36
N PHE A 155 -16.38 -8.79 -8.02
CA PHE A 155 -17.53 -9.26 -7.25
C PHE A 155 -18.79 -8.44 -7.59
N ALA A 156 -18.67 -7.11 -7.66
CA ALA A 156 -19.77 -6.23 -8.05
C ALA A 156 -20.25 -6.48 -9.49
N GLU A 157 -19.34 -6.90 -10.37
CA GLU A 157 -19.63 -7.32 -11.75
C GLU A 157 -20.18 -8.77 -11.85
N LEU A 158 -20.36 -9.46 -10.71
CA LEU A 158 -20.79 -10.87 -10.61
C LEU A 158 -19.82 -11.88 -11.27
N ASP A 159 -18.57 -11.50 -11.50
CA ASP A 159 -17.50 -12.40 -11.94
C ASP A 159 -16.86 -13.09 -10.71
N PHE A 160 -17.60 -14.04 -10.14
CA PHE A 160 -17.22 -14.76 -8.93
C PHE A 160 -15.94 -15.60 -9.10
N HIS A 161 -15.65 -16.11 -10.29
CA HIS A 161 -14.42 -16.86 -10.54
C HIS A 161 -13.20 -15.95 -10.45
N LYS A 162 -13.22 -14.80 -11.15
CA LYS A 162 -12.13 -13.83 -11.09
C LYS A 162 -12.00 -13.24 -9.69
N SER A 163 -13.11 -12.87 -9.06
CA SER A 163 -13.12 -12.35 -7.69
C SER A 163 -12.49 -13.33 -6.70
N GLY A 164 -12.89 -14.60 -6.75
CA GLY A 164 -12.34 -15.65 -5.87
C GLY A 164 -10.84 -15.85 -6.05
N ALA A 165 -10.36 -15.89 -7.30
CA ALA A 165 -8.94 -16.04 -7.60
C ALA A 165 -8.11 -14.86 -7.09
N LEU A 166 -8.62 -13.63 -7.24
CA LEU A 166 -7.94 -12.42 -6.76
C LEU A 166 -7.89 -12.36 -5.23
N PHE A 167 -8.99 -12.65 -4.53
CA PHE A 167 -9.00 -12.70 -3.07
C PHE A 167 -8.04 -13.78 -2.51
N ASP A 168 -7.96 -14.96 -3.12
CA ASP A 168 -7.06 -16.02 -2.66
C ASP A 168 -5.58 -15.62 -2.82
N ARG A 169 -5.25 -14.97 -3.94
CA ARG A 169 -3.90 -14.42 -4.17
C ARG A 169 -3.59 -13.31 -3.17
N ALA A 170 -4.51 -12.37 -2.96
CA ALA A 170 -4.33 -11.27 -2.01
C ALA A 170 -4.14 -11.77 -0.58
N ARG A 171 -4.93 -12.75 -0.15
CA ARG A 171 -4.81 -13.41 1.16
C ARG A 171 -3.42 -14.00 1.37
N THR A 172 -2.92 -14.72 0.38
CA THR A 172 -1.59 -15.36 0.43
C THR A 172 -0.48 -14.30 0.57
N GLN A 173 -0.57 -13.22 -0.21
CA GLN A 173 0.39 -12.12 -0.15
C GLN A 173 0.33 -11.34 1.18
N ARG A 174 -0.86 -10.98 1.67
CA ARG A 174 -1.01 -10.28 2.96
C ARG A 174 -0.51 -11.09 4.15
N ARG A 175 -0.83 -12.40 4.22
CA ARG A 175 -0.32 -13.30 5.27
C ARG A 175 1.21 -13.30 5.33
N ARG A 176 1.87 -13.29 4.17
CA ARG A 176 3.34 -13.25 4.08
C ARG A 176 3.92 -11.89 4.47
N ALA A 177 3.22 -10.80 4.14
CA ALA A 177 3.71 -9.43 4.29
C ALA A 177 3.52 -8.85 5.70
N LEU A 178 2.33 -9.01 6.30
CA LEU A 178 1.90 -8.27 7.50
C LEU A 178 1.58 -9.15 8.72
N ASN A 179 1.97 -10.43 8.68
CA ASN A 179 1.61 -11.49 9.63
C ASN A 179 0.12 -11.90 9.55
N ALA A 180 -0.21 -13.06 10.13
CA ALA A 180 -1.52 -13.71 9.97
C ALA A 180 -2.67 -13.05 10.75
N ASP A 181 -2.37 -12.21 11.75
CA ASP A 181 -3.33 -11.72 12.73
C ASP A 181 -3.96 -10.36 12.38
N VAL A 182 -3.76 -9.86 11.16
CA VAL A 182 -4.38 -8.58 10.75
C VAL A 182 -5.89 -8.77 10.45
N PRO A 183 -6.77 -7.86 10.91
CA PRO A 183 -8.23 -7.98 10.77
C PRO A 183 -8.71 -8.19 9.32
N GLU A 184 -8.02 -7.57 8.36
CA GLU A 184 -8.31 -7.67 6.93
C GLU A 184 -8.21 -9.12 6.39
N ILE A 185 -7.30 -9.97 6.89
CA ILE A 185 -7.17 -11.36 6.43
C ILE A 185 -8.45 -12.13 6.70
N ARG A 186 -9.11 -11.87 7.83
CA ARG A 186 -10.39 -12.48 8.18
C ARG A 186 -11.51 -12.03 7.24
N GLN A 187 -11.55 -10.73 6.91
CA GLN A 187 -12.54 -10.20 5.97
C GLN A 187 -12.35 -10.83 4.58
N ILE A 188 -11.12 -10.90 4.08
CA ILE A 188 -10.79 -11.57 2.81
C ILE A 188 -11.24 -13.04 2.82
N GLN A 189 -10.99 -13.75 3.93
CA GLN A 189 -11.41 -15.15 4.06
C GLN A 189 -12.92 -15.33 4.07
N ASN A 190 -13.65 -14.42 4.74
CA ASN A 190 -15.11 -14.41 4.68
C ASN A 190 -15.60 -14.22 3.24
N MET A 191 -15.00 -13.29 2.49
CA MET A 191 -15.30 -13.10 1.07
C MET A 191 -15.01 -14.35 0.23
N CYS A 192 -13.88 -15.02 0.42
CA CYS A 192 -13.59 -16.28 -0.26
C CYS A 192 -14.66 -17.35 0.03
N ARG A 193 -15.17 -17.45 1.26
CA ARG A 193 -16.23 -18.41 1.60
C ARG A 193 -17.57 -18.05 0.94
N LEU A 194 -17.93 -16.78 0.91
CA LEU A 194 -19.14 -16.31 0.23
C LEU A 194 -19.10 -16.63 -1.27
N ILE A 195 -17.96 -16.37 -1.91
CA ILE A 195 -17.74 -16.67 -3.33
C ILE A 195 -17.78 -18.17 -3.61
N ALA A 196 -17.10 -19.00 -2.80
CA ALA A 196 -17.14 -20.45 -2.95
C ALA A 196 -18.58 -20.98 -2.85
N LYS A 197 -19.37 -20.46 -1.89
CA LYS A 197 -20.79 -20.80 -1.76
C LYS A 197 -21.60 -20.38 -3.00
N ALA A 198 -21.35 -19.19 -3.55
CA ALA A 198 -22.01 -18.70 -4.77
C ALA A 198 -21.69 -19.58 -6.00
N LEU A 199 -20.48 -20.14 -6.06
CA LEU A 199 -20.02 -21.06 -7.11
C LEU A 199 -20.47 -22.52 -6.88
N GLY A 200 -21.09 -22.85 -5.74
CA GLY A 200 -21.41 -24.23 -5.37
C GLY A 200 -20.19 -25.07 -5.00
N GLU A 201 -19.07 -24.43 -4.67
CA GLU A 201 -17.82 -25.08 -4.27
C GLU A 201 -17.76 -25.26 -2.74
N ALA A 202 -17.08 -26.32 -2.30
CA ALA A 202 -16.80 -26.49 -0.87
C ALA A 202 -15.79 -25.44 -0.40
N PRO A 203 -16.05 -24.73 0.73
CA PRO A 203 -15.09 -23.78 1.26
C PRO A 203 -13.78 -24.50 1.63
N LYS A 204 -12.64 -23.93 1.24
CA LYS A 204 -11.31 -24.41 1.68
C LYS A 204 -11.25 -24.41 3.20
N SER A 205 -10.76 -25.49 3.82
CA SER A 205 -10.71 -25.66 5.27
C SER A 205 -9.94 -24.51 5.94
N ASP A 206 -10.50 -23.97 7.02
CA ASP A 206 -9.86 -22.93 7.82
C ASP A 206 -8.61 -23.48 8.52
N GLU A 207 -7.43 -23.07 8.08
CA GLU A 207 -6.24 -23.18 8.92
C GLU A 207 -6.32 -22.13 10.04
N GLY A 208 -6.99 -22.52 11.14
CA GLY A 208 -6.76 -22.01 12.50
C GLY A 208 -6.46 -20.52 12.68
N LEU A 209 -7.30 -19.61 12.18
CA LEU A 209 -7.23 -18.22 12.62
C LEU A 209 -7.78 -18.13 14.05
N GLY A 210 -6.91 -17.74 14.99
CA GLY A 210 -7.27 -17.53 16.38
C GLY A 210 -8.45 -16.56 16.51
N VAL A 211 -9.40 -16.93 17.38
CA VAL A 211 -10.60 -16.15 17.69
C VAL A 211 -10.22 -15.01 18.61
N ASN A 212 -9.62 -13.96 18.07
CA ASN A 212 -9.66 -12.66 18.74
C ASN A 212 -10.20 -11.63 17.76
N PRO A 213 -11.48 -11.24 17.85
CA PRO A 213 -11.97 -10.05 17.18
C PRO A 213 -11.33 -8.85 17.88
N GLY A 214 -10.13 -8.47 17.43
CA GLY A 214 -9.64 -7.13 17.69
C GLY A 214 -10.71 -6.14 17.23
N THR A 215 -11.00 -5.14 18.06
CA THR A 215 -12.00 -4.10 17.78
C THR A 215 -11.57 -3.15 16.66
N LYS A 216 -10.33 -3.26 16.18
CA LYS A 216 -9.76 -2.34 15.21
C LYS A 216 -10.09 -2.71 13.78
N THR A 217 -10.47 -1.72 12.99
CA THR A 217 -10.65 -1.84 11.55
C THR A 217 -9.28 -1.88 10.84
N TRP A 218 -9.22 -2.34 9.59
CA TRP A 218 -7.96 -2.38 8.85
C TRP A 218 -7.33 -0.98 8.67
N PRO A 219 -8.07 0.13 8.41
CA PRO A 219 -7.46 1.45 8.28
C PRO A 219 -6.82 1.90 9.59
N GLN A 220 -7.44 1.59 10.74
CA GLN A 220 -6.88 1.91 12.05
C GLN A 220 -5.55 1.19 12.27
N VAL A 221 -5.50 -0.12 12.01
CA VAL A 221 -4.27 -0.91 12.14
C VAL A 221 -3.18 -0.40 11.19
N ALA A 222 -3.54 -0.07 9.95
CA ALA A 222 -2.60 0.46 8.98
C ALA A 222 -2.05 1.84 9.38
N LEU A 223 -2.89 2.75 9.86
CA LEU A 223 -2.50 4.08 10.34
C LEU A 223 -1.64 4.02 11.60
N GLU A 224 -1.95 3.12 12.54
CA GLU A 224 -1.12 2.90 13.72
C GLU A 224 0.24 2.33 13.32
N SER A 225 0.27 1.27 12.51
CA SER A 225 1.52 0.68 12.02
C SER A 225 2.38 1.71 11.28
N TRP A 226 1.74 2.54 10.45
CA TRP A 226 2.41 3.64 9.77
C TRP A 226 3.02 4.65 10.77
N ARG A 227 2.29 5.06 11.81
CA ARG A 227 2.78 6.01 12.82
C ARG A 227 3.95 5.45 13.62
N ASP A 228 3.91 4.16 13.92
CA ASP A 228 4.91 3.47 14.72
C ASP A 228 6.19 3.17 13.92
N ASP A 229 6.05 2.74 12.66
CA ASP A 229 7.17 2.30 11.83
C ASP A 229 7.79 3.41 10.96
N ARG A 230 7.14 4.58 10.83
CA ARG A 230 7.63 5.64 9.91
C ARG A 230 9.04 6.14 10.28
N PRO A 231 10.01 6.11 9.35
CA PRO A 231 11.27 6.80 9.53
C PRO A 231 11.09 8.32 9.66
N HIS A 232 11.91 8.97 10.48
CA HIS A 232 11.87 10.43 10.66
C HIS A 232 12.20 11.21 9.38
N GLU A 233 13.19 10.72 8.62
CA GLU A 233 13.62 11.32 7.35
C GLU A 233 12.85 10.71 6.17
N MET A 234 12.65 11.51 5.11
CA MET A 234 12.13 11.02 3.84
C MET A 234 13.21 10.24 3.11
N ASN A 235 13.27 8.93 3.38
CA ASN A 235 14.18 7.98 2.73
C ASN A 235 13.42 6.88 2.00
N ASP A 236 14.14 6.03 1.28
CA ASP A 236 13.55 4.97 0.46
C ASP A 236 12.70 3.98 1.26
N ALA A 237 13.10 3.65 2.50
CA ALA A 237 12.31 2.82 3.39
C ALA A 237 10.97 3.47 3.75
N ARG A 238 10.97 4.78 4.05
CA ARG A 238 9.75 5.55 4.34
C ARG A 238 8.80 5.54 3.15
N ARG A 239 9.31 5.71 1.93
CA ARG A 239 8.52 5.68 0.69
C ARG A 239 7.78 4.34 0.51
N VAL A 240 8.48 3.22 0.73
CA VAL A 240 7.86 1.87 0.65
C VAL A 240 6.81 1.69 1.75
N LEU A 241 7.16 1.99 3.01
CA LEU A 241 6.25 1.84 4.14
C LEU A 241 4.99 2.70 3.97
N ALA A 242 5.16 3.97 3.57
CA ALA A 242 4.05 4.87 3.32
C ALA A 242 3.14 4.34 2.21
N ALA A 243 3.71 3.89 1.09
CA ALA A 243 2.93 3.32 0.01
C ALA A 243 2.13 2.09 0.44
N VAL A 244 2.73 1.18 1.21
CA VAL A 244 2.07 -0.07 1.64
C VAL A 244 0.98 0.20 2.68
N TYR A 245 1.27 0.97 3.73
CA TYR A 245 0.31 1.22 4.80
C TYR A 245 -0.79 2.22 4.42
N LEU A 246 -0.51 3.15 3.51
CA LEU A 246 -1.49 4.17 3.07
C LEU A 246 -2.22 3.79 1.78
N SER A 247 -2.07 2.55 1.30
CA SER A 247 -2.89 1.99 0.21
C SER A 247 -4.27 1.62 0.73
N ALA A 248 -5.30 2.23 0.13
CA ALA A 248 -6.69 1.99 0.45
C ALA A 248 -7.15 0.60 0.02
N MET A 249 -8.08 0.02 0.79
CA MET A 249 -8.78 -1.21 0.41
C MET A 249 -10.28 -1.03 0.57
N ILE A 250 -11.01 -1.39 -0.47
CA ILE A 250 -12.47 -1.47 -0.41
C ILE A 250 -12.85 -2.94 -0.39
N LEU A 251 -13.47 -3.37 0.71
CA LEU A 251 -14.02 -4.71 0.89
C LEU A 251 -15.54 -4.61 0.92
N PRO A 252 -16.27 -5.58 0.34
CA PRO A 252 -17.71 -5.64 0.49
C PRO A 252 -18.09 -5.84 1.96
N GLU A 253 -19.17 -5.20 2.39
CA GLU A 253 -19.80 -5.45 3.70
C GLU A 253 -20.54 -6.80 3.74
#